data_AF-A0A9E3D5Y6-F1
#
_entry.id   AF-A0A9E3D5Y6-F1
#
_cell.length_a   1.000
_cell.length_b   1.000
_cell.length_c   1.000
_cell.angle_alpha   90.00
_cell.angle_beta   90.00
_cell.angle_gamma   90.00
#
_symmetry.space_group_name_H-M   'P 1'
#
loop_
_entity.id
_entity.type
_entity.pdbx_description
1 polymer ?
#
loop_
_entity_poly.entity_id
_entity_poly.type
_entity_poly.pdbx_seq_one_letter_code
_entity_poly.pdbx_strand_id
1 'polypeptide(L)'
;MSVPEGEHRSPLSRFKEAPPAAKAPAIAASLARLDLLGGLLGSGVDLSHITPQLLQHLAQLGRRYDALALKRFSAEKRYTLVAAFLVETQKTLLDQIITAHDQYMTAFDRRARLAFDEKHRSLRRRAKTGMDTLIEAVEALLSADRSAPISGLYDSLSEEALREATLDCRAFARLEEHGYTDELVARYGDLRKYFPAFLRLPFQAAQGSEFFLTAIEI
;
A
#
# COMPACT_ATOMS: atom_id res chain seq x y z
N MET A 1 28.31 -22.89 7.68
CA MET A 1 27.85 -21.50 7.52
C MET A 1 28.93 -20.56 8.05
N SER A 2 29.79 -20.10 7.16
CA SER A 2 30.75 -19.02 7.43
C SER A 2 30.05 -17.68 7.19
N VAL A 3 30.35 -16.68 8.02
CA VAL A 3 29.87 -15.30 7.88
C VAL A 3 30.74 -14.61 6.82
N PRO A 4 30.17 -13.92 5.81
CA PRO A 4 30.96 -13.05 4.93
C PRO A 4 31.50 -11.86 5.71
N GLU A 5 32.79 -11.53 5.51
CA GLU A 5 33.43 -10.37 6.14
C GLU A 5 32.68 -9.07 5.79
N GLY A 6 32.29 -8.34 6.84
CA GLY A 6 31.57 -7.05 6.75
C GLY A 6 30.22 -7.01 7.48
N GLU A 7 29.62 -8.16 7.81
CA GLU A 7 28.37 -8.22 8.57
C GLU A 7 28.59 -8.65 10.04
N HIS A 8 28.54 -7.70 10.98
CA HIS A 8 28.67 -7.97 12.43
C HIS A 8 27.46 -8.72 13.05
N ARG A 9 26.56 -9.28 12.24
CA ARG A 9 25.31 -9.89 12.70
C ARG A 9 25.03 -11.20 11.96
N SER A 10 24.81 -12.27 12.72
CA SER A 10 24.32 -13.55 12.19
C SER A 10 22.98 -13.36 11.47
N PRO A 11 22.72 -14.03 10.33
CA PRO A 11 21.41 -14.02 9.67
C PRO A 11 20.25 -14.35 10.63
N LEU A 12 20.49 -15.21 11.62
CA LEU A 12 19.50 -15.57 12.65
C LEU A 12 19.10 -14.41 13.57
N SER A 13 19.97 -13.41 13.75
CA SER A 13 19.70 -12.24 14.60
C SER A 13 18.73 -11.26 13.94
N ARG A 14 18.73 -11.17 12.60
CA ARG A 14 17.83 -10.30 11.82
C ARG A 14 16.36 -10.73 11.89
N PHE A 15 16.12 -12.01 12.22
CA PHE A 15 14.79 -12.60 12.37
C PHE A 15 14.14 -12.35 13.73
N LYS A 16 14.83 -11.71 14.67
CA LYS A 16 14.32 -11.45 16.03
C LYS A 16 13.76 -10.03 16.24
N GLU A 17 13.85 -9.15 15.23
CA GLU A 17 13.44 -7.74 15.32
C GLU A 17 11.92 -7.57 15.20
N ALA A 18 11.36 -6.57 15.90
CA ALA A 18 9.94 -6.22 15.84
C ALA A 18 9.56 -5.64 14.45
N PRO A 19 8.29 -5.80 14.00
CA PRO A 19 7.89 -5.31 12.68
C PRO A 19 8.01 -3.78 12.61
N PRO A 20 8.57 -3.23 11.52
CA PRO A 20 8.63 -1.79 11.32
C PRO A 20 7.23 -1.22 11.01
N ALA A 21 7.07 0.11 11.16
CA ALA A 21 5.85 0.82 10.77
C ALA A 21 5.37 0.42 9.37
N ALA A 22 4.04 0.33 9.16
CA ALA A 22 3.37 -0.06 7.91
C ALA A 22 3.66 0.90 6.73
N LYS A 23 4.90 0.87 6.25
CA LYS A 23 5.43 1.66 5.14
C LYS A 23 5.91 0.71 4.05
N ALA A 24 5.79 1.12 2.79
CA ALA A 24 6.20 0.29 1.65
C ALA A 24 7.64 -0.29 1.76
N PRO A 25 8.68 0.49 2.16
CA PRO A 25 10.03 -0.06 2.31
C PRO A 25 10.14 -1.11 3.43
N ALA A 26 9.39 -0.94 4.52
CA ALA A 26 9.35 -1.87 5.63
C ALA A 26 8.71 -3.21 5.22
N ILE A 27 7.60 -3.15 4.50
CA ILE A 27 6.92 -4.34 3.96
C ILE A 27 7.83 -5.05 2.95
N ALA A 28 8.48 -4.31 2.04
CA ALA A 28 9.45 -4.86 1.10
C ALA A 28 10.61 -5.59 1.81
N ALA A 29 11.16 -5.00 2.88
CA ALA A 29 12.22 -5.63 3.67
C ALA A 29 11.73 -6.90 4.41
N SER A 30 10.48 -6.94 4.85
CA SER A 30 9.88 -8.14 5.44
C SER A 30 9.64 -9.23 4.39
N LEU A 31 9.18 -8.88 3.19
CA LEU A 31 9.04 -9.83 2.07
C LEU A 31 10.40 -10.41 1.65
N ALA A 32 11.45 -9.58 1.56
CA ALA A 32 12.80 -10.07 1.27
C ALA A 32 13.32 -11.03 2.36
N ARG A 33 13.01 -10.75 3.63
CA ARG A 33 13.32 -11.66 4.75
C ARG A 33 12.56 -12.98 4.63
N LEU A 34 11.31 -12.94 4.17
CA LEU A 34 10.51 -14.14 3.94
C LEU A 34 11.09 -15.00 2.80
N ASP A 35 11.49 -14.39 1.69
CA ASP A 35 12.15 -15.06 0.56
C ASP A 35 13.46 -15.76 1.03
N LEU A 36 14.26 -15.07 1.85
CA LEU A 36 15.47 -15.65 2.46
C LEU A 36 15.15 -16.85 3.39
N LEU A 37 14.09 -16.77 4.19
CA LEU A 37 13.66 -17.89 5.04
C LEU A 37 13.21 -19.09 4.20
N GLY A 38 12.47 -18.86 3.12
CA GLY A 38 12.08 -19.89 2.16
C GLY A 38 13.29 -20.61 1.59
N GLY A 39 14.33 -19.87 1.17
CA GLY A 39 15.58 -20.45 0.68
C GLY A 39 16.35 -21.26 1.73
N LEU A 40 16.29 -20.86 3.01
CA LEU A 40 16.96 -21.57 4.11
C LEU A 40 16.24 -22.85 4.54
N LEU A 41 14.90 -22.84 4.52
CA LEU A 41 14.08 -24.01 4.82
C LEU A 41 14.11 -25.04 3.67
N GLY A 42 14.30 -24.56 2.43
CA GLY A 42 14.26 -25.40 1.24
C GLY A 42 12.92 -26.14 1.09
N SER A 43 12.90 -27.21 0.29
CA SER A 43 11.73 -28.07 0.10
C SER A 43 11.62 -29.22 1.12
N GLY A 44 12.51 -29.28 2.13
CA GLY A 44 12.82 -30.52 2.85
C GLY A 44 12.53 -30.54 4.35
N VAL A 45 11.95 -29.48 4.92
CA VAL A 45 11.62 -29.46 6.35
C VAL A 45 10.16 -29.88 6.52
N ASP A 46 9.93 -31.19 6.60
CA ASP A 46 8.63 -31.74 6.98
C ASP A 46 8.55 -31.88 8.51
N LEU A 47 7.80 -30.98 9.13
CA LEU A 47 7.49 -31.02 10.57
C LEU A 47 6.00 -31.33 10.81
N SER A 48 5.29 -31.84 9.81
CA SER A 48 3.85 -32.16 9.91
C SER A 48 3.53 -33.19 10.99
N HIS A 49 4.49 -34.07 11.30
CA HIS A 49 4.39 -35.06 12.38
C HIS A 49 4.52 -34.46 13.80
N ILE A 50 4.93 -33.20 13.93
CA ILE A 50 5.08 -32.51 15.22
C ILE A 50 3.81 -31.72 15.52
N THR A 51 3.27 -31.86 16.74
CA THR A 51 2.10 -31.07 17.14
C THR A 51 2.44 -29.57 17.17
N PRO A 52 1.49 -28.67 16.84
CA PRO A 52 1.73 -27.23 16.85
C PRO A 52 2.29 -26.70 18.17
N GLN A 53 1.83 -27.25 19.30
CA GLN A 53 2.30 -26.86 20.64
C GLN A 53 3.76 -27.24 20.85
N LEU A 54 4.16 -28.44 20.43
CA LEU A 54 5.54 -28.90 20.54
C LEU A 54 6.46 -28.10 19.60
N LEU A 55 5.98 -27.80 18.39
CA LEU A 55 6.71 -26.98 17.43
C LEU A 55 6.97 -25.57 17.98
N GLN A 56 5.96 -24.92 18.55
CA GLN A 56 6.11 -23.62 19.22
C GLN A 56 7.09 -23.68 20.39
N HIS A 57 7.02 -24.73 21.21
CA HIS A 57 7.96 -24.92 22.31
C HIS A 57 9.42 -25.03 21.82
N LEU A 58 9.66 -25.87 20.80
CA LEU A 58 10.97 -26.04 20.17
C LEU A 58 11.48 -24.74 19.53
N ALA A 59 10.59 -23.98 18.89
CA ALA A 59 10.92 -22.67 18.32
C ALA A 59 11.31 -21.65 19.41
N GLN A 60 10.60 -21.62 20.54
CA GLN A 60 10.94 -20.77 21.68
C GLN A 60 12.32 -21.14 22.26
N LEU A 61 12.62 -22.43 22.37
CA LEU A 61 13.96 -22.90 22.76
C LEU A 61 15.02 -22.46 21.75
N GLY A 62 14.79 -22.69 20.46
CA GLY A 62 15.69 -22.25 19.38
C GLY A 62 15.92 -20.73 19.36
N ARG A 63 14.90 -19.93 19.68
CA ARG A 63 15.01 -18.47 19.79
C ARG A 63 15.88 -18.03 20.96
N ARG A 64 15.89 -18.77 22.07
CA ARG A 64 16.67 -18.44 23.28
C ARG A 64 18.16 -18.77 23.11
N TYR A 65 18.48 -19.84 22.39
CA TYR A 65 19.87 -20.21 22.15
C TYR A 65 20.54 -19.31 21.10
N ASP A 66 21.81 -19.00 21.32
CA ASP A 66 22.66 -18.39 20.30
C ASP A 66 23.33 -19.46 19.43
N ALA A 67 24.03 -19.03 18.37
CA ALA A 67 24.66 -19.94 17.44
C ALA A 67 25.75 -20.83 18.10
N LEU A 68 26.39 -20.35 19.17
CA LEU A 68 27.43 -21.07 19.90
C LEU A 68 26.83 -22.16 20.79
N ALA A 69 25.74 -21.85 21.50
CA ALA A 69 24.99 -22.81 22.30
C ALA A 69 24.38 -23.91 21.43
N LEU A 70 23.80 -23.55 20.28
CA LEU A 70 23.23 -24.50 19.33
C LEU A 70 24.28 -25.50 18.81
N LYS A 71 25.54 -25.06 18.59
CA LYS A 71 26.63 -25.93 18.14
C LYS A 71 27.00 -27.03 19.14
N ARG A 72 26.68 -26.86 20.43
CA ARG A 72 26.97 -27.84 21.50
C ARG A 72 25.99 -29.02 21.51
N PHE A 73 24.84 -28.90 20.86
CA PHE A 73 23.88 -30.00 20.75
C PHE A 73 24.28 -31.00 19.66
N SER A 74 23.72 -32.22 19.74
CA SER A 74 23.79 -33.19 18.65
C SER A 74 23.23 -32.58 17.36
N ALA A 75 23.72 -33.05 16.21
CA ALA A 75 23.30 -32.56 14.91
C ALA A 75 21.77 -32.59 14.77
N GLU A 76 21.14 -33.71 15.12
CA GLU A 76 19.69 -33.90 15.11
C GLU A 76 18.96 -32.84 15.95
N LYS A 77 19.27 -32.75 17.25
CA LYS A 77 18.63 -31.77 18.15
C LYS A 77 18.84 -30.34 17.69
N ARG A 78 20.04 -30.01 17.21
CA ARG A 78 20.35 -28.69 16.67
C ARG A 78 19.48 -28.37 15.45
N TYR A 79 19.38 -29.29 14.49
CA TYR A 79 18.58 -29.08 13.29
C TYR A 79 17.10 -28.98 13.60
N THR A 80 16.56 -29.81 14.50
CA THR A 80 15.16 -29.73 14.93
C THR A 80 14.84 -28.38 15.57
N LEU A 81 15.70 -27.88 16.47
CA LEU A 81 15.50 -26.57 17.11
C LEU A 81 15.57 -25.42 16.11
N VAL A 82 16.52 -25.46 15.18
CA VAL A 82 16.68 -24.42 14.14
C VAL A 82 15.50 -24.46 13.16
N ALA A 83 15.12 -25.64 12.68
CA ALA A 83 14.00 -25.83 11.77
C ALA A 83 12.69 -25.34 12.40
N ALA A 84 12.40 -25.75 13.64
CA ALA A 84 11.23 -25.28 14.39
C ALA A 84 11.22 -23.74 14.53
N PHE A 85 12.37 -23.16 14.90
CA PHE A 85 12.51 -21.70 14.99
C PHE A 85 12.24 -21.00 13.66
N LEU A 86 12.80 -21.49 12.56
CA LEU A 86 12.64 -20.90 11.24
C LEU A 86 11.18 -21.01 10.74
N VAL A 87 10.52 -22.15 10.92
CA VAL A 87 9.11 -22.34 10.54
C VAL A 87 8.18 -21.43 11.32
N GLU A 88 8.32 -21.34 12.65
CA GLU A 88 7.50 -20.42 13.45
C GLU A 88 7.80 -18.94 13.13
N THR A 89 9.05 -18.63 12.79
CA THR A 89 9.41 -17.28 12.35
C THR A 89 8.80 -16.94 10.99
N GLN A 90 8.75 -17.90 10.06
CA GLN A 90 8.10 -17.73 8.76
C GLN A 90 6.61 -17.41 8.94
N LYS A 91 5.89 -18.17 9.77
CA LYS A 91 4.48 -17.91 10.11
C LYS A 91 4.28 -16.51 10.69
N THR A 92 5.07 -16.18 11.72
CA THR A 92 5.01 -14.86 12.37
C THR A 92 5.28 -13.73 11.39
N LEU A 93 6.23 -13.90 10.48
CA LEU A 93 6.60 -12.89 9.49
C LEU A 93 5.50 -12.73 8.42
N LEU A 94 4.86 -13.82 8.00
CA LEU A 94 3.69 -13.78 7.12
C LEU A 94 2.56 -12.97 7.75
N ASP A 95 2.18 -13.26 9.00
CA ASP A 95 1.12 -12.54 9.72
C ASP A 95 1.44 -11.03 9.83
N GLN A 96 2.70 -10.70 10.10
CA GLN A 96 3.17 -9.31 10.15
C GLN A 96 3.10 -8.62 8.79
N ILE A 97 3.45 -9.31 7.69
CA ILE A 97 3.37 -8.77 6.33
C ILE A 97 1.92 -8.48 5.96
N ILE A 98 1.00 -9.41 6.23
CA ILE A 98 -0.44 -9.24 5.95
C ILE A 98 -1.01 -8.07 6.77
N THR A 99 -0.71 -8.02 8.07
CA THR A 99 -1.16 -6.94 8.95
C THR A 99 -0.60 -5.58 8.49
N ALA A 100 0.67 -5.52 8.10
CA ALA A 100 1.28 -4.29 7.62
C ALA A 100 0.70 -3.84 6.27
N HIS A 101 0.36 -4.78 5.38
CA HIS A 101 -0.33 -4.48 4.11
C HIS A 101 -1.72 -3.88 4.36
N ASP A 102 -2.52 -4.49 5.23
CA ASP A 102 -3.86 -3.99 5.58
C ASP A 102 -3.82 -2.56 6.16
N GLN A 103 -2.91 -2.33 7.12
CA GLN A 103 -2.68 -0.99 7.67
C GLN A 103 -2.21 0.02 6.61
N TYR A 104 -1.33 -0.43 5.70
CA TYR A 104 -0.87 0.40 4.59
C TYR A 104 -2.03 0.79 3.66
N MET A 105 -2.88 -0.16 3.28
CA MET A 105 -4.03 0.07 2.39
C MET A 105 -5.06 1.00 3.04
N THR A 106 -5.34 0.80 4.33
CA THR A 106 -6.21 1.71 5.11
C THR A 106 -5.65 3.14 5.13
N ALA A 107 -4.35 3.30 5.39
CA ALA A 107 -3.70 4.61 5.40
C ALA A 107 -3.57 5.22 3.99
N PHE A 108 -3.48 4.39 2.95
CA PHE A 108 -3.46 4.79 1.55
C PHE A 108 -4.79 5.40 1.13
N ASP A 109 -5.90 4.67 1.34
CA ASP A 109 -7.27 5.13 1.06
C ASP A 109 -7.59 6.40 1.84
N ARG A 110 -7.32 6.42 3.16
CA ARG A 110 -7.53 7.62 3.98
C ARG A 110 -6.79 8.85 3.44
N ARG A 111 -5.53 8.71 3.02
CA ARG A 111 -4.75 9.83 2.46
C ARG A 111 -5.26 10.28 1.10
N ALA A 112 -5.79 9.38 0.28
CA ALA A 112 -6.42 9.73 -0.99
C ALA A 112 -7.72 10.49 -0.76
N ARG A 113 -8.58 10.00 0.16
CA ARG A 113 -9.84 10.65 0.53
C ARG A 113 -9.61 12.05 1.08
N LEU A 114 -8.70 12.21 2.04
CA LEU A 114 -8.42 13.53 2.62
C LEU A 114 -7.96 14.55 1.58
N ALA A 115 -7.13 14.13 0.63
CA ALA A 115 -6.66 15.02 -0.44
C ALA A 115 -7.75 15.34 -1.46
N PHE A 116 -8.57 14.34 -1.81
CA PHE A 116 -9.74 14.53 -2.65
C PHE A 116 -10.73 15.51 -2.01
N ASP A 117 -11.09 15.30 -0.74
CA ASP A 117 -12.05 16.15 -0.01
C ASP A 117 -11.55 17.59 0.08
N GLU A 118 -10.24 17.79 0.29
CA GLU A 118 -9.65 19.12 0.32
C GLU A 118 -9.75 19.83 -1.04
N LYS A 119 -9.38 19.12 -2.12
CA LYS A 119 -9.55 19.64 -3.50
C LYS A 119 -11.01 19.90 -3.83
N HIS A 120 -11.90 19.02 -3.38
CA HIS A 120 -13.35 19.13 -3.58
C HIS A 120 -13.90 20.38 -2.94
N ARG A 121 -13.61 20.62 -1.66
CA ARG A 121 -14.03 21.83 -0.95
C ARG A 121 -13.54 23.10 -1.63
N SER A 122 -12.27 23.13 -2.03
CA SER A 122 -11.66 24.29 -2.68
C SER A 122 -12.27 24.57 -4.06
N LEU A 123 -12.32 23.55 -4.94
CA LEU A 123 -12.84 23.69 -6.29
C LEU A 123 -14.35 23.92 -6.32
N ARG A 124 -15.12 23.33 -5.39
CA ARG A 124 -16.56 23.58 -5.27
C ARG A 124 -16.86 25.04 -4.99
N ARG A 125 -16.10 25.69 -4.11
CA ARG A 125 -16.27 27.12 -3.78
C ARG A 125 -16.00 27.99 -5.02
N ARG A 126 -14.88 27.72 -5.70
CA ARG A 126 -14.50 28.40 -6.94
C ARG A 126 -15.52 28.21 -8.06
N ALA A 127 -15.94 26.98 -8.31
CA ALA A 127 -16.93 26.66 -9.32
C ALA A 127 -18.30 27.26 -9.02
N LYS A 128 -18.68 27.44 -7.74
CA LYS A 128 -19.88 28.18 -7.39
C LYS A 128 -19.77 29.64 -7.83
N THR A 129 -18.70 30.34 -7.46
CA THR A 129 -18.47 31.72 -7.88
C THR A 129 -18.41 31.84 -9.41
N GLY A 130 -17.70 30.94 -10.07
CA GLY A 130 -17.66 30.89 -11.54
C GLY A 130 -19.04 30.66 -12.16
N MET A 131 -19.86 29.77 -11.59
CA MET A 131 -21.23 29.55 -12.05
C MET A 131 -22.08 30.81 -11.88
N ASP A 132 -21.99 31.50 -10.75
CA ASP A 132 -22.70 32.76 -10.51
C ASP A 132 -22.32 33.80 -11.58
N THR A 133 -21.01 33.96 -11.87
CA THR A 133 -20.53 34.84 -12.95
C THR A 133 -21.04 34.45 -14.34
N LEU A 134 -21.08 33.15 -14.65
CA LEU A 134 -21.58 32.66 -15.94
C LEU A 134 -23.10 32.87 -16.07
N ILE A 135 -23.86 32.71 -14.98
CA ILE A 135 -25.30 32.99 -14.95
C ILE A 135 -25.55 34.47 -15.18
N GLU A 136 -24.87 35.36 -14.45
CA GLU A 136 -24.98 36.81 -14.63
C GLU A 136 -24.67 37.23 -16.07
N ALA A 137 -23.65 36.62 -16.69
CA ALA A 137 -23.30 36.90 -18.08
C ALA A 137 -24.37 36.43 -19.08
N VAL A 138 -24.96 35.26 -18.85
CA VAL A 138 -26.08 34.77 -19.67
C VAL A 138 -27.31 35.65 -19.48
N GLU A 139 -27.62 36.09 -18.27
CA GLU A 139 -28.73 37.00 -17.99
C GLU A 139 -28.53 38.36 -18.66
N ALA A 140 -27.31 38.92 -18.62
CA ALA A 140 -26.94 40.14 -19.32
C ALA A 140 -27.11 39.99 -20.83
N LEU A 141 -26.66 38.87 -21.40
CA LEU A 141 -26.84 38.55 -22.83
C LEU A 141 -28.32 38.42 -23.21
N LEU A 142 -29.13 37.78 -22.38
CA LEU A 142 -30.56 37.60 -22.64
C LEU A 142 -31.36 38.90 -22.50
N SER A 143 -30.88 39.83 -21.67
CA SER A 143 -31.50 41.13 -21.41
C SER A 143 -31.05 42.22 -22.38
N ALA A 144 -29.99 41.98 -23.15
CA ALA A 144 -29.44 42.95 -24.10
C ALA A 144 -30.38 43.21 -25.28
N ASP A 145 -30.48 44.48 -25.69
CA ASP A 145 -31.19 44.87 -26.91
C ASP A 145 -30.44 44.30 -28.13
N ARG A 146 -31.12 43.43 -28.89
CA ARG A 146 -30.57 42.77 -30.07
C ARG A 146 -30.26 43.74 -31.22
N SER A 147 -30.79 44.95 -31.17
CA SER A 147 -30.51 46.01 -32.15
C SER A 147 -29.29 46.87 -31.79
N ALA A 148 -28.80 46.77 -30.55
CA ALA A 148 -27.60 47.46 -30.10
C ALA A 148 -26.32 46.74 -30.58
N PRO A 149 -25.20 47.47 -30.79
CA PRO A 149 -23.94 46.85 -31.16
C PRO A 149 -23.41 45.95 -30.04
N ILE A 150 -23.00 44.74 -30.43
CA ILE A 150 -22.45 43.70 -29.54
C ILE A 150 -21.26 44.19 -28.70
N SER A 151 -20.52 45.22 -29.14
CA SER A 151 -19.42 45.79 -28.38
C SER A 151 -19.84 46.30 -27.00
N GLY A 152 -21.05 46.87 -26.86
CA GLY A 152 -21.55 47.34 -25.56
C GLY A 152 -21.81 46.21 -24.56
N LEU A 153 -22.07 44.99 -25.06
CA LEU A 153 -22.17 43.79 -24.23
C LEU A 153 -20.78 43.36 -23.74
N TYR A 154 -19.78 43.39 -24.61
CA TYR A 154 -18.39 43.06 -24.24
C TYR A 154 -17.79 44.08 -23.27
N ASP A 155 -18.17 45.36 -23.36
CA ASP A 155 -17.74 46.37 -22.39
C ASP A 155 -18.34 46.12 -20.98
N SER A 156 -19.50 45.47 -20.91
CA SER A 156 -20.17 45.13 -19.65
C SER A 156 -19.70 43.81 -19.02
N LEU A 157 -18.99 42.96 -19.77
CA LEU A 157 -18.57 41.62 -19.36
C LEU A 157 -17.04 41.50 -19.43
N SER A 158 -16.38 41.28 -18.29
CA SER A 158 -14.94 41.01 -18.28
C SER A 158 -14.65 39.66 -18.93
N GLU A 159 -13.92 39.68 -20.05
CA GLU A 159 -13.48 38.46 -20.75
C GLU A 159 -12.60 37.59 -19.85
N GLU A 160 -11.73 38.22 -19.05
CA GLU A 160 -10.88 37.54 -18.07
C GLU A 160 -11.72 36.80 -17.02
N ALA A 161 -12.71 37.47 -16.42
CA ALA A 161 -13.59 36.87 -15.42
C ALA A 161 -14.38 35.68 -15.99
N LEU A 162 -14.87 35.78 -17.23
CA LEU A 162 -15.58 34.68 -17.89
C LEU A 162 -14.67 33.48 -18.19
N ARG A 163 -13.42 33.74 -18.60
CA ARG A 163 -12.42 32.68 -18.81
C ARG A 163 -12.10 31.97 -17.50
N GLU A 164 -11.84 32.73 -16.43
CA GLU A 164 -11.57 32.15 -15.10
C GLU A 164 -12.76 31.34 -14.58
N ALA A 165 -13.98 31.89 -14.67
CA ALA A 165 -15.21 31.20 -14.29
C ALA A 165 -15.38 29.87 -15.05
N THR A 166 -15.14 29.87 -16.36
CA THR A 166 -15.19 28.67 -17.19
C THR A 166 -14.14 27.63 -16.76
N LEU A 167 -12.91 28.07 -16.48
CA LEU A 167 -11.84 27.20 -16.00
C LEU A 167 -12.18 26.57 -14.65
N ASP A 168 -12.76 27.35 -13.73
CA ASP A 168 -13.17 26.89 -12.41
C ASP A 168 -14.28 25.84 -12.48
N CYS A 169 -15.32 26.07 -13.28
CA CYS A 169 -16.39 25.09 -13.49
C CYS A 169 -15.86 23.81 -14.14
N ARG A 170 -14.98 23.90 -15.15
CA ARG A 170 -14.36 22.74 -15.80
C ARG A 170 -13.46 21.96 -14.85
N ALA A 171 -12.67 22.65 -14.03
CA ALA A 171 -11.80 22.00 -13.05
C ALA A 171 -12.61 21.20 -12.02
N PHE A 172 -13.74 21.75 -11.57
CA PHE A 172 -14.63 21.04 -10.66
C PHE A 172 -15.35 19.85 -11.33
N ALA A 173 -15.85 20.01 -12.56
CA ALA A 173 -16.44 18.90 -13.32
C ALA A 173 -15.45 17.74 -13.52
N ARG A 174 -14.20 18.04 -13.84
CA ARG A 174 -13.12 17.05 -13.95
C ARG A 174 -12.85 16.33 -12.63
N LEU A 175 -12.87 17.06 -11.52
CA LEU A 175 -12.69 16.47 -10.19
C LEU A 175 -13.83 15.50 -9.85
N GLU A 176 -15.08 15.83 -10.20
CA GLU A 176 -16.24 14.95 -9.98
C GLU A 176 -16.14 13.64 -10.76
N GLU A 177 -15.64 13.68 -12.00
CA GLU A 177 -15.55 12.49 -12.85
C GLU A 177 -14.51 11.48 -12.36
N HIS A 178 -13.31 11.93 -12.00
CA HIS A 178 -12.20 11.01 -11.74
C HIS A 178 -11.22 11.48 -10.64
N GLY A 179 -11.55 12.55 -9.91
CA GLY A 179 -10.64 13.16 -8.93
C GLY A 179 -10.20 12.22 -7.81
N TYR A 180 -11.09 11.34 -7.33
CA TYR A 180 -10.71 10.35 -6.32
C TYR A 180 -9.71 9.32 -6.87
N THR A 181 -9.97 8.82 -8.08
CA THR A 181 -9.08 7.88 -8.77
C THR A 181 -7.71 8.49 -9.04
N ASP A 182 -7.65 9.77 -9.44
CA ASP A 182 -6.40 10.50 -9.62
C ASP A 182 -5.56 10.54 -8.33
N GLU A 183 -6.21 10.74 -7.16
CA GLU A 183 -5.53 10.72 -5.87
C GLU A 183 -5.00 9.31 -5.52
N LEU A 184 -5.71 8.24 -5.89
CA LEU A 184 -5.22 6.87 -5.72
C LEU A 184 -4.00 6.62 -6.62
N VAL A 185 -4.10 6.96 -7.90
CA VAL A 185 -3.03 6.78 -8.91
C VAL A 185 -1.78 7.55 -8.52
N ALA A 186 -1.92 8.79 -8.05
CA ALA A 186 -0.80 9.62 -7.59
C ALA A 186 0.03 8.95 -6.46
N ARG A 187 -0.58 8.06 -5.68
CA ARG A 187 0.06 7.34 -4.56
C ARG A 187 0.46 5.92 -4.93
N TYR A 188 0.03 5.40 -6.07
CA TYR A 188 0.31 4.02 -6.52
C TYR A 188 1.82 3.73 -6.65
N GLY A 189 2.61 4.76 -6.93
CA GLY A 189 4.07 4.67 -7.04
C GLY A 189 4.78 4.10 -5.79
N ASP A 190 4.20 4.24 -4.61
CA ASP A 190 4.71 3.62 -3.38
C ASP A 190 4.23 2.17 -3.21
N LEU A 191 2.99 1.87 -3.57
CA LEU A 191 2.41 0.53 -3.46
C LEU A 191 3.16 -0.45 -4.37
N ARG A 192 3.45 -0.06 -5.62
CA ARG A 192 4.16 -0.89 -6.60
C ARG A 192 5.56 -1.32 -6.16
N LYS A 193 6.17 -0.68 -5.15
CA LYS A 193 7.51 -1.01 -4.66
C LYS A 193 7.58 -2.40 -4.02
N TYR A 194 6.48 -2.87 -3.43
CA TYR A 194 6.43 -4.17 -2.76
C TYR A 194 5.30 -5.06 -3.26
N PHE A 195 4.25 -4.48 -3.85
CA PHE A 195 3.04 -5.21 -4.22
C PHE A 195 3.31 -6.43 -5.13
N PRO A 196 4.19 -6.37 -6.16
CA PRO A 196 4.49 -7.57 -6.95
C PRO A 196 5.09 -8.72 -6.14
N ALA A 197 5.93 -8.41 -5.15
CA ALA A 197 6.47 -9.44 -4.25
C ALA A 197 5.41 -9.94 -3.25
N PHE A 198 4.50 -9.08 -2.82
CA PHE A 198 3.36 -9.46 -1.99
C PHE A 198 2.41 -10.42 -2.72
N LEU A 199 2.17 -10.22 -4.01
CA LEU A 199 1.32 -11.10 -4.82
C LEU A 199 1.91 -12.50 -5.05
N ARG A 200 3.23 -12.68 -4.85
CA ARG A 200 3.88 -14.01 -4.90
C ARG A 200 3.69 -14.84 -3.62
N LEU A 201 3.04 -14.31 -2.59
CA LEU A 201 2.75 -15.06 -1.37
C LEU A 201 1.81 -16.23 -1.68
N PRO A 202 1.86 -17.32 -0.90
CA PRO A 202 1.04 -18.52 -1.13
C PRO A 202 -0.40 -18.30 -0.67
N PHE A 203 -1.14 -17.42 -1.35
CA PHE A 203 -2.55 -17.18 -1.06
C PHE A 203 -3.38 -18.44 -1.31
N GLN A 204 -4.40 -18.63 -0.47
CA GLN A 204 -5.42 -19.66 -0.65
C GLN A 204 -6.77 -18.98 -0.68
N ALA A 205 -7.62 -19.38 -1.62
CA ALA A 205 -9.00 -18.89 -1.68
C ALA A 205 -9.84 -19.57 -0.61
N ALA A 206 -10.71 -18.79 0.03
CA ALA A 206 -11.86 -19.36 0.71
C ALA A 206 -12.86 -19.88 -0.33
N GLN A 207 -13.70 -20.83 0.06
CA GLN A 207 -14.74 -21.37 -0.83
C GLN A 207 -15.61 -20.23 -1.41
N GLY A 208 -15.76 -20.18 -2.74
CA GLY A 208 -16.52 -19.15 -3.46
C GLY A 208 -15.74 -17.87 -3.77
N SER A 209 -14.43 -17.83 -3.51
CA SER A 209 -13.54 -16.70 -3.78
C SER A 209 -12.35 -17.08 -4.69
N GLU A 210 -12.46 -18.21 -5.39
CA GLU A 210 -11.40 -18.78 -6.24
C GLU A 210 -11.01 -17.84 -7.39
N PHE A 211 -11.96 -17.03 -7.88
CA PHE A 211 -11.71 -16.05 -8.94
C PHE A 211 -10.66 -14.99 -8.57
N PHE A 212 -10.45 -14.72 -7.27
CA PHE A 212 -9.40 -13.80 -6.84
C PHE A 212 -8.00 -14.38 -7.03
N LEU A 213 -7.82 -15.71 -6.94
CA LEU A 213 -6.52 -16.32 -7.23
C LEU A 213 -6.17 -16.18 -8.71
N THR A 214 -7.14 -16.37 -9.59
CA THR A 214 -6.95 -16.17 -11.04
C THR A 214 -6.56 -14.73 -11.37
N ALA A 215 -7.05 -13.74 -10.62
CA ALA A 215 -6.70 -12.33 -10.82
C ALA A 215 -5.26 -11.99 -10.38
N ILE A 216 -4.63 -12.83 -9.55
CA ILE A 216 -3.26 -12.64 -9.06
C ILE A 216 -2.22 -13.26 -10.03
N GLU A 217 -2.62 -14.23 -10.85
CA GLU A 217 -1.75 -14.92 -11.82
C GLU A 217 -1.50 -14.15 -13.13
N ILE A 218 -2.00 -12.91 -13.24
CA ILE A 218 -1.91 -12.04 -14.45
C ILE A 218 -0.67 -11.15 -14.41
#